data_AF-A0A254U9I8-F1
#
_entry.id   AF-A0A254U9I8-F1
#
_cell.length_a   1.000
_cell.length_b   1.000
_cell.length_c   1.000
_cell.angle_alpha   90.00
_cell.angle_beta   90.00
_cell.angle_gamma   90.00
#
_symmetry.space_group_name_H-M   'P 1'
#
loop_
_entity.id
_entity.type
_entity.pdbx_description
1 polymer ?
#
loop_
_entity_poly.entity_id
_entity_poly.type
_entity_poly.pdbx_seq_one_letter_code
_entity_poly.pdbx_strand_id
1 'polypeptide(L)'
;MEILGAESNAYNGSQETHQDAELDRLVANFLDRQTAAASERLGGIIFKNLSVIGAGVGRQRMSDVPESLRRLVTLTSPVTWFSRKKTTSRPILQRLTGSIREGEMLMIVGRPGSGCTTVLKALSNMRDEYLGLEGDVWYGSMDAPTARRLRPNQVAFLGEDDIHFPTLSVSNTLRFALNARHPNSDPNRASSIEEDLQTLLQLMGLAHAAHVRIGNDHLRGVSGGQRRRVSLAEALCTRARQVIIRCFSQQTI
;
A
#
# COMPACT_ATOMS: atom_id res chain seq x y z
N MET A 1 16.89 -6.41 -13.97
CA MET A 1 15.70 -6.75 -13.19
C MET A 1 15.63 -8.25 -13.24
N GLU A 2 16.09 -8.91 -12.19
CA GLU A 2 16.10 -10.38 -12.09
C GLU A 2 15.05 -10.78 -11.07
N ILE A 3 14.36 -11.90 -11.35
CA ILE A 3 13.33 -12.50 -10.50
C ILE A 3 13.96 -13.79 -9.96
N LEU A 4 14.21 -13.84 -8.66
CA LEU A 4 14.80 -15.00 -7.98
C LEU A 4 13.78 -15.57 -6.98
N GLY A 5 13.56 -16.88 -7.03
CA GLY A 5 12.81 -17.65 -6.04
C GLY A 5 13.76 -18.36 -5.05
N ALA A 6 13.37 -18.47 -3.79
CA ALA A 6 14.18 -19.06 -2.72
C ALA A 6 13.52 -20.31 -2.13
N GLU A 7 14.30 -21.38 -1.94
CA GLU A 7 13.94 -22.60 -1.22
C GLU A 7 14.38 -22.53 0.26
N SER A 8 13.60 -23.15 1.15
CA SER A 8 13.74 -23.15 2.61
C SER A 8 14.48 -24.38 3.16
N ASN A 9 15.30 -24.21 4.21
CA ASN A 9 15.98 -25.29 4.93
C ASN A 9 15.43 -25.44 6.37
N ALA A 10 15.21 -26.67 6.83
CA ALA A 10 14.44 -27.04 8.02
C ALA A 10 15.31 -27.39 9.23
N TYR A 11 15.08 -26.78 10.42
CA TYR A 11 15.62 -27.27 11.71
C TYR A 11 14.95 -26.61 12.96
N ASN A 12 13.86 -27.17 13.52
CA ASN A 12 13.45 -27.16 14.97
C ASN A 12 12.06 -27.85 15.29
N GLY A 13 11.87 -29.11 14.92
CA GLY A 13 10.55 -29.72 14.71
C GLY A 13 9.73 -30.34 15.86
N SER A 14 9.58 -29.77 17.07
CA SER A 14 8.61 -30.39 18.04
C SER A 14 7.78 -29.48 18.95
N GLN A 15 8.20 -28.26 19.28
CA GLN A 15 7.31 -27.24 19.87
C GLN A 15 6.78 -26.26 18.82
N GLU A 16 7.56 -25.99 17.77
CA GLU A 16 7.14 -25.25 16.59
C GLU A 16 5.94 -25.94 15.91
N THR A 17 5.98 -27.27 15.76
CA THR A 17 4.96 -28.02 15.00
C THR A 17 3.52 -27.89 15.50
N HIS A 18 3.30 -27.74 16.81
CA HIS A 18 1.96 -27.52 17.36
C HIS A 18 1.48 -26.08 17.18
N GLN A 19 2.36 -25.10 17.35
CA GLN A 19 2.05 -23.68 17.14
C GLN A 19 1.87 -23.36 15.65
N ASP A 20 2.69 -23.96 14.80
CA ASP A 20 2.61 -23.85 13.35
C ASP A 20 1.31 -24.47 12.84
N ALA A 21 0.91 -25.65 13.35
CA ALA A 21 -0.36 -26.26 12.98
C ALA A 21 -1.58 -25.44 13.44
N GLU A 22 -1.49 -24.75 14.58
CA GLU A 22 -2.54 -23.85 15.05
C GLU A 22 -2.58 -22.57 14.19
N LEU A 23 -1.43 -22.01 13.86
CA LEU A 23 -1.30 -20.85 12.99
C LEU A 23 -1.80 -21.15 11.58
N ASP A 24 -1.45 -22.29 11.01
CA ASP A 24 -1.91 -22.75 9.70
C ASP A 24 -3.44 -22.88 9.66
N ARG A 25 -4.04 -23.41 10.73
CA ARG A 25 -5.50 -23.47 10.87
C ARG A 25 -6.12 -22.08 10.98
N LEU A 26 -5.50 -21.17 11.74
CA LEU A 26 -5.97 -19.79 11.86
C LEU A 26 -5.88 -19.05 10.52
N VAL A 27 -4.79 -19.22 9.80
CA VAL A 27 -4.58 -18.66 8.45
C VAL A 27 -5.62 -19.24 7.50
N ALA A 28 -5.80 -20.56 7.46
CA ALA A 28 -6.80 -21.21 6.60
C ALA A 28 -8.22 -20.68 6.89
N ASN A 29 -8.62 -20.65 8.17
CA ASN A 29 -9.92 -20.12 8.57
C ASN A 29 -10.09 -18.64 8.21
N PHE A 30 -9.04 -17.84 8.36
CA PHE A 30 -9.08 -16.42 8.00
C PHE A 30 -9.21 -16.23 6.49
N LEU A 31 -8.46 -16.99 5.69
CA LEU A 31 -8.53 -16.96 4.23
C LEU A 31 -9.90 -17.46 3.73
N ASP A 32 -10.46 -18.51 4.33
CA ASP A 32 -11.77 -19.03 3.98
C ASP A 32 -12.89 -18.02 4.26
N ARG A 33 -12.81 -17.30 5.40
CA ARG A 33 -13.75 -16.19 5.69
C ARG A 33 -13.63 -15.04 4.69
N GLN A 34 -12.41 -14.74 4.24
CA GLN A 34 -12.15 -13.71 3.22
C GLN A 34 -12.68 -14.13 1.84
N THR A 35 -12.56 -15.42 1.47
CA THR A 35 -13.02 -15.94 0.18
C THR A 35 -14.54 -16.16 0.15
N ALA A 36 -15.15 -16.64 1.24
CA ALA A 36 -16.60 -16.85 1.32
C ALA A 36 -17.42 -15.56 1.24
N ALA A 37 -16.89 -14.45 1.76
CA ALA A 37 -17.48 -13.12 1.62
C ALA A 37 -17.34 -12.54 0.18
N ALA A 38 -16.58 -13.20 -0.70
CA ALA A 38 -16.19 -12.71 -2.01
C ALA A 38 -16.91 -13.46 -3.16
N SER A 39 -18.25 -13.35 -3.23
CA SER A 39 -19.08 -13.97 -4.28
C SER A 39 -18.71 -13.53 -5.72
N GLU A 40 -18.01 -12.41 -5.91
CA GLU A 40 -17.49 -11.99 -7.23
C GLU A 40 -15.97 -11.95 -7.24
N ARG A 41 -15.34 -12.98 -7.81
CA ARG A 41 -13.88 -13.08 -7.98
C ARG A 41 -13.35 -11.85 -8.71
N LEU A 42 -12.47 -11.10 -8.04
CA LEU A 42 -11.53 -10.24 -8.78
C LEU A 42 -10.37 -11.12 -9.19
N GLY A 43 -10.20 -11.28 -10.50
CA GLY A 43 -9.01 -11.90 -11.08
C GLY A 43 -7.72 -11.15 -10.79
N GLY A 44 -6.63 -11.72 -11.28
CA GLY A 44 -5.30 -11.10 -11.29
C GLY A 44 -5.25 -9.70 -11.91
N ILE A 45 -4.13 -9.00 -11.68
CA ILE A 45 -3.87 -7.69 -12.27
C ILE A 45 -3.18 -7.90 -13.62
N ILE A 46 -3.71 -7.30 -14.68
CA ILE A 46 -3.09 -7.30 -16.01
C ILE A 46 -2.82 -5.85 -16.39
N PHE A 47 -1.61 -5.55 -16.85
CA PHE A 47 -1.27 -4.21 -17.32
C PHE A 47 -0.51 -4.28 -18.64
N LYS A 48 -0.85 -3.38 -19.56
CA LYS A 48 -0.29 -3.36 -20.92
C LYS A 48 0.12 -1.94 -21.30
N ASN A 49 1.35 -1.81 -21.77
CA ASN A 49 1.96 -0.55 -22.19
C ASN A 49 1.85 0.59 -21.15
N LEU A 50 1.85 0.22 -19.86
CA LEU A 50 1.70 1.15 -18.74
C LEU A 50 2.86 2.14 -18.70
N SER A 51 2.55 3.42 -18.88
CA SER A 51 3.50 4.54 -18.83
C SER A 51 2.98 5.59 -17.86
N VAL A 52 3.87 6.14 -17.04
CA VAL A 52 3.50 7.13 -16.01
C VAL A 52 4.30 8.40 -16.24
N ILE A 53 3.60 9.53 -16.30
CA ILE A 53 4.15 10.85 -16.53
C ILE A 53 4.06 11.62 -15.22
N GLY A 54 5.22 11.97 -14.67
CA GLY A 54 5.30 12.77 -13.46
C GLY A 54 5.46 14.25 -13.76
N ALA A 55 5.05 15.08 -12.79
CA ALA A 55 5.51 16.45 -12.72
C ALA A 55 7.02 16.43 -12.53
N GLY A 56 7.73 16.80 -13.60
CA GLY A 56 9.17 16.87 -13.58
C GLY A 56 9.55 18.30 -13.27
N VAL A 57 10.17 18.55 -12.13
CA VAL A 57 10.99 19.75 -12.05
C VAL A 57 12.24 19.48 -12.87
N GLY A 58 12.15 19.69 -14.19
CA GLY A 58 13.35 19.76 -15.03
C GLY A 58 14.34 20.68 -14.32
N ARG A 59 15.60 20.24 -14.14
CA ARG A 59 16.67 20.89 -13.35
C ARG A 59 16.18 22.24 -12.82
N GLN A 60 15.76 22.32 -11.55
CA GLN A 60 15.63 23.64 -10.93
C GLN A 60 17.02 24.25 -10.99
N ARG A 61 17.26 25.01 -12.06
CA ARG A 61 18.33 25.98 -12.10
C ARG A 61 18.00 26.85 -10.91
N MET A 62 18.81 26.72 -9.86
CA MET A 62 18.69 27.55 -8.67
C MET A 62 18.56 28.97 -9.19
N SER A 63 17.44 29.63 -8.87
CA SER A 63 17.16 30.94 -9.43
C SER A 63 18.20 31.88 -8.85
N ASP A 64 19.19 32.23 -9.66
CA ASP A 64 20.18 33.24 -9.31
C ASP A 64 19.42 34.55 -8.99
N VAL A 65 19.97 35.37 -8.10
CA VAL A 65 19.39 36.67 -7.68
C VAL A 65 18.88 37.53 -8.86
N PRO A 66 19.54 37.57 -10.04
CA PRO A 66 19.04 38.30 -11.20
C PRO A 66 17.73 37.75 -11.79
N GLU A 67 17.51 36.44 -11.72
CA GLU A 67 16.33 35.76 -12.28
C GLU A 67 15.07 36.05 -11.43
N SER A 68 15.26 36.14 -10.11
CA SER A 68 14.21 36.51 -9.15
C SER A 68 13.80 37.98 -9.29
N LEU A 69 14.76 38.87 -9.54
CA LEU A 69 14.48 40.30 -9.78
C LEU A 69 13.76 40.51 -11.12
N ARG A 70 14.18 39.79 -12.18
CA ARG A 70 13.49 39.79 -13.47
C ARG A 70 12.05 39.30 -13.37
N ARG A 71 11.79 38.27 -12.55
CA ARG A 71 10.43 37.76 -12.28
C ARG A 71 9.52 38.80 -11.63
N LEU A 72 10.06 39.64 -10.74
CA LEU A 72 9.31 40.72 -10.09
C LEU A 72 8.89 41.78 -11.12
N VAL A 73 9.76 42.09 -12.08
CA VAL A 73 9.48 43.04 -13.18
C VAL A 73 8.54 42.44 -14.24
N THR A 74 8.57 41.13 -14.46
CA THR A 74 7.65 40.46 -15.42
C THR A 74 6.26 40.17 -14.86
N LEU A 75 6.05 40.35 -13.55
CA LEU A 75 4.78 40.19 -12.85
C LEU A 75 3.79 41.33 -13.13
N THR A 76 4.28 42.50 -13.54
CA THR A 76 3.46 43.68 -13.86
C THR A 76 3.06 43.76 -15.34
N SER A 77 3.54 42.82 -16.18
CA SER A 77 3.19 42.78 -17.60
C SER A 77 1.90 41.97 -17.85
N PRO A 78 0.86 42.54 -18.49
CA PRO A 78 -0.37 41.81 -18.80
C PRO A 78 -0.18 40.63 -19.77
N VAL A 79 0.95 40.59 -20.50
CA VAL A 79 1.29 39.51 -21.45
C VAL A 79 1.66 38.19 -20.76
N THR A 80 2.22 38.23 -19.55
CA THR A 80 2.63 37.00 -18.83
C THR A 80 1.47 36.33 -18.10
N TRP A 81 0.36 37.04 -17.84
CA TRP A 81 -0.85 36.49 -17.24
C TRP A 81 -1.58 35.51 -18.17
N PHE A 82 -1.54 35.75 -19.49
CA PHE A 82 -2.09 34.84 -20.51
C PHE A 82 -1.16 33.66 -20.85
N SER A 83 0.10 33.70 -20.41
CA SER A 83 1.07 32.66 -20.71
C SER A 83 1.01 31.55 -19.65
N ARG A 84 0.14 30.56 -19.88
CA ARG A 84 0.07 29.33 -19.09
C ARG A 84 1.47 28.69 -19.02
N LYS A 85 2.13 28.78 -17.86
CA LYS A 85 3.37 28.04 -17.59
C LYS A 85 3.14 26.57 -17.91
N LYS A 86 3.82 26.05 -18.94
CA LYS A 86 3.88 24.61 -19.19
C LYS A 86 4.60 23.97 -18.02
N THR A 87 3.87 23.23 -17.19
CA THR A 87 4.47 22.31 -16.22
C THR A 87 5.34 21.35 -17.01
N THR A 88 6.64 21.35 -16.74
CA THR A 88 7.57 20.43 -17.36
C THR A 88 7.19 19.01 -16.94
N SER A 89 6.88 18.15 -17.90
CA SER A 89 6.53 16.75 -17.67
C SER A 89 7.73 15.87 -17.96
N ARG A 90 7.88 14.77 -17.22
CA ARG A 90 8.88 13.75 -17.51
C ARG A 90 8.25 12.35 -17.44
N PRO A 91 8.55 11.46 -18.38
CA PRO A 91 8.16 10.06 -18.25
C PRO A 91 8.95 9.44 -17.08
N ILE A 92 8.25 8.87 -16.11
CA ILE A 92 8.82 8.11 -15.00
C ILE A 92 8.89 6.62 -15.38
N LEU A 93 7.78 6.09 -15.89
CA LEU A 93 7.67 4.70 -16.35
C LEU A 93 7.35 4.69 -17.85
N GLN A 94 7.89 3.72 -18.57
CA GLN A 94 7.73 3.62 -20.02
C GLN A 94 7.34 2.19 -20.41
N ARG A 95 6.14 2.05 -20.97
CA ARG A 95 5.62 0.85 -21.66
C ARG A 95 5.80 -0.46 -20.89
N LEU A 96 5.47 -0.47 -19.60
CA LEU A 96 5.49 -1.70 -18.80
C LEU A 96 4.31 -2.61 -19.17
N THR A 97 4.57 -3.90 -19.33
CA THR A 97 3.55 -4.91 -19.61
C THR A 97 3.79 -6.13 -18.74
N GLY A 98 2.73 -6.69 -18.17
CA GLY A 98 2.81 -7.87 -17.30
C GLY A 98 1.46 -8.27 -16.75
N SER A 99 1.46 -9.39 -16.04
CA SER A 99 0.28 -9.92 -15.35
C SER A 99 0.69 -10.56 -14.03
N ILE A 100 -0.15 -10.41 -13.01
CA ILE A 100 -0.01 -11.00 -11.69
C ILE A 100 -1.28 -11.80 -11.43
N ARG A 101 -1.17 -13.12 -11.25
CA ARG A 101 -2.32 -13.97 -10.95
C ARG A 101 -2.62 -14.00 -9.46
N GLU A 102 -3.81 -14.49 -9.12
CA GLU A 102 -4.18 -14.76 -7.73
C GLU A 102 -3.19 -15.76 -7.11
N GLY A 103 -2.74 -15.49 -5.88
CA GLY A 103 -1.75 -16.32 -5.18
C GLY A 103 -0.29 -16.10 -5.60
N GLU A 104 -0.02 -15.33 -6.66
CA GLU A 104 1.35 -14.95 -7.02
C GLU A 104 1.82 -13.74 -6.21
N MET A 105 3.09 -13.74 -5.82
CA MET A 105 3.75 -12.59 -5.19
C MET A 105 4.65 -11.89 -6.20
N LEU A 106 4.44 -10.59 -6.42
CA LEU A 106 5.31 -9.76 -7.25
C LEU A 106 6.31 -8.98 -6.38
N MET A 107 7.60 -9.22 -6.60
CA MET A 107 8.69 -8.43 -6.04
C MET A 107 9.27 -7.51 -7.11
N ILE A 108 9.30 -6.20 -6.85
CA ILE A 108 9.89 -5.20 -7.74
C ILE A 108 11.18 -4.68 -7.12
N VAL A 109 12.30 -4.87 -7.82
CA VAL A 109 13.63 -4.44 -7.36
C VAL A 109 14.26 -3.51 -8.39
N GLY A 110 14.81 -2.39 -7.93
CA GLY A 110 15.49 -1.44 -8.79
C GLY A 110 16.30 -0.42 -7.99
N ARG A 111 17.23 0.25 -8.67
CA ARG A 111 18.05 1.33 -8.09
C ARG A 111 17.17 2.46 -7.54
N PRO A 112 17.63 3.24 -6.54
CA PRO A 112 16.93 4.44 -6.09
C PRO A 112 16.57 5.35 -7.27
N GLY A 113 15.31 5.82 -7.33
CA GLY A 113 14.81 6.64 -8.43
C GLY A 113 14.42 5.89 -9.71
N SER A 114 14.52 4.56 -9.75
CA SER A 114 14.08 3.72 -10.89
C SER A 114 12.57 3.69 -11.13
N GLY A 115 11.77 4.23 -10.20
CA GLY A 115 10.31 4.25 -10.31
C GLY A 115 9.61 3.02 -9.74
N CYS A 116 10.28 2.17 -8.94
CA CYS A 116 9.65 1.00 -8.30
C CYS A 116 8.37 1.37 -7.54
N THR A 117 8.43 2.41 -6.70
CA THR A 117 7.25 2.97 -6.03
C THR A 117 6.17 3.40 -7.02
N THR A 118 6.57 4.05 -8.12
CA THR A 118 5.64 4.51 -9.14
C THR A 118 4.92 3.34 -9.78
N VAL A 119 5.59 2.19 -9.97
CA VAL A 119 4.95 0.96 -10.46
C VAL A 119 3.93 0.47 -9.43
N LEU A 120 4.33 0.34 -8.16
CA LEU A 120 3.43 -0.13 -7.10
C LEU A 120 2.19 0.76 -6.94
N LYS A 121 2.36 2.09 -7.01
CA LYS A 121 1.27 3.07 -6.95
C LYS A 121 0.37 3.05 -8.20
N ALA A 122 0.95 2.89 -9.38
CA ALA A 122 0.18 2.75 -10.61
C ALA A 122 -0.66 1.46 -10.59
N LEU A 123 -0.10 0.35 -10.10
CA LEU A 123 -0.81 -0.91 -9.92
C LEU A 123 -1.84 -0.86 -8.79
N SER A 124 -1.63 -0.03 -7.76
CA SER A 124 -2.63 0.19 -6.69
C SER A 124 -3.77 1.13 -7.08
N ASN A 125 -3.85 1.54 -8.36
CA ASN A 125 -4.81 2.50 -8.88
C ASN A 125 -4.71 3.90 -8.23
N MET A 126 -3.56 4.24 -7.64
CA MET A 126 -3.26 5.57 -7.10
C MET A 126 -2.78 6.49 -8.22
N ARG A 127 -3.72 6.92 -9.06
CA ARG A 127 -3.44 7.67 -10.30
C ARG A 127 -3.33 9.18 -10.10
N ASP A 128 -3.99 9.72 -9.07
CA ASP A 128 -4.14 11.18 -8.88
C ASP A 128 -2.83 11.90 -8.52
N GLU A 129 -1.78 11.18 -8.13
CA GLU A 129 -0.46 11.75 -7.82
C GLU A 129 0.37 12.15 -9.05
N TYR A 130 -0.03 11.71 -10.25
CA TYR A 130 0.74 11.85 -11.48
C TYR A 130 0.08 12.82 -12.46
N LEU A 131 0.86 13.41 -13.38
CA LEU A 131 0.30 14.28 -14.43
C LEU A 131 -0.52 13.50 -15.45
N GLY A 132 -0.16 12.24 -15.67
CA GLY A 132 -0.86 11.37 -16.59
C GLY A 132 -0.38 9.93 -16.46
N LEU A 133 -1.29 9.00 -16.73
CA LEU A 133 -1.01 7.58 -16.82
C LEU A 133 -1.61 7.08 -18.13
N GLU A 134 -0.76 6.48 -18.95
CA GLU A 134 -1.09 5.94 -20.27
C GLU A 134 -1.01 4.40 -20.22
N GLY A 135 -1.77 3.74 -21.08
CA GLY A 135 -1.87 2.28 -21.12
C GLY A 135 -3.03 1.73 -20.29
N ASP A 136 -3.19 0.42 -20.37
CA ASP A 136 -4.35 -0.30 -19.82
C ASP A 136 -3.96 -1.04 -18.55
N VAL A 137 -4.79 -0.94 -17.52
CA VAL A 137 -4.67 -1.74 -16.28
C VAL A 137 -6.04 -2.32 -15.97
N TRP A 138 -6.09 -3.65 -15.86
CA TRP A 138 -7.27 -4.43 -15.56
C TRP A 138 -7.10 -5.15 -14.23
N TYR A 139 -8.15 -5.12 -13.42
CA TYR A 139 -8.27 -5.82 -12.15
C TYR A 139 -9.33 -6.91 -12.34
N GLY A 140 -8.88 -8.13 -12.66
CA GLY A 140 -9.77 -9.17 -13.14
C GLY A 140 -10.49 -8.76 -14.43
N SER A 141 -11.82 -8.69 -14.37
CA SER A 141 -12.68 -8.29 -15.50
C SER A 141 -12.94 -6.78 -15.60
N MET A 142 -12.39 -5.96 -14.69
CA MET A 142 -12.66 -4.52 -14.61
C MET A 142 -11.48 -3.69 -15.07
N ASP A 143 -11.74 -2.65 -15.84
CA ASP A 143 -10.79 -1.58 -16.12
C ASP A 143 -10.57 -0.68 -14.87
N ALA A 144 -9.42 -0.02 -14.81
CA ALA A 144 -9.04 0.80 -13.67
C ALA A 144 -10.06 1.90 -13.25
N PRO A 145 -10.68 2.66 -14.17
CA PRO A 145 -11.77 3.60 -13.82
C PRO A 145 -12.97 2.91 -13.16
N THR A 146 -13.42 1.79 -13.71
CA THR A 146 -14.55 1.02 -13.16
C THR A 146 -14.22 0.43 -11.81
N ALA A 147 -13.03 -0.15 -11.66
CA ALA A 147 -12.54 -0.69 -10.38
C ALA A 147 -12.50 0.40 -9.31
N ARG A 148 -12.03 1.61 -9.64
CA ARG A 148 -12.02 2.76 -8.72
C ARG A 148 -13.43 3.13 -8.23
N ARG A 149 -14.41 3.16 -9.14
CA ARG A 149 -15.78 3.57 -8.84
C ARG A 149 -16.56 2.52 -8.07
N LEU A 150 -16.54 1.28 -8.56
CA LEU A 150 -17.37 0.22 -8.02
C LEU A 150 -16.75 -0.41 -6.77
N ARG A 151 -15.43 -0.42 -6.67
CA ARG A 151 -14.73 -1.23 -5.68
C ARG A 151 -13.44 -0.55 -5.16
N PRO A 152 -13.53 0.66 -4.58
CA PRO A 152 -12.37 1.46 -4.16
C PRO A 152 -11.50 0.79 -3.08
N ASN A 153 -12.09 -0.09 -2.26
CA ASN A 153 -11.41 -0.70 -1.11
C ASN A 153 -10.75 -2.06 -1.43
N GLN A 154 -10.57 -2.40 -2.71
CA GLN A 154 -10.06 -3.72 -3.07
C GLN A 154 -8.54 -3.84 -3.08
N VAL A 155 -7.84 -2.73 -3.29
CA VAL A 155 -6.39 -2.68 -3.27
C VAL A 155 -5.95 -1.86 -2.08
N ALA A 156 -5.26 -2.49 -1.12
CA ALA A 156 -4.61 -1.81 -0.02
C ALA A 156 -3.16 -1.52 -0.41
N PHE A 157 -2.74 -0.27 -0.28
CA PHE A 157 -1.34 0.12 -0.47
C PHE A 157 -0.74 0.46 0.88
N LEU A 158 0.30 -0.27 1.28
CA LEU A 158 1.08 0.02 2.48
C LEU A 158 2.30 0.83 2.09
N GLY A 159 2.33 2.08 2.58
CA GLY A 159 3.44 3.01 2.41
C GLY A 159 4.71 2.56 3.12
N GLU A 160 5.75 3.39 3.01
CA GLU A 160 7.01 3.19 3.72
C GLU A 160 6.85 3.53 5.20
N ASP A 161 6.23 4.67 5.48
CA ASP A 161 5.98 5.14 6.84
C ASP A 161 4.70 4.52 7.42
N ASP A 162 4.79 4.12 8.69
CA ASP A 162 3.66 3.61 9.46
C ASP A 162 2.98 4.77 10.22
N ILE A 163 1.88 5.28 9.68
CA ILE A 163 1.15 6.42 10.25
C ILE A 163 0.03 5.92 11.15
N HIS A 164 0.21 6.05 12.47
CA HIS A 164 -0.76 5.64 13.48
C HIS A 164 -1.01 6.75 14.50
N PHE A 165 -2.15 6.71 15.18
CA PHE A 165 -2.37 7.55 16.36
C PHE A 165 -1.50 7.04 17.51
N PRO A 166 -0.49 7.82 17.96
CA PRO A 166 0.53 7.30 18.88
C PRO A 166 -0.01 7.03 20.29
N THR A 167 -1.14 7.66 20.66
CA THR A 167 -1.79 7.53 21.97
C THR A 167 -2.68 6.29 22.08
N LEU A 168 -3.09 5.69 20.95
CA LEU A 168 -3.94 4.51 20.93
C LEU A 168 -3.14 3.23 21.15
N SER A 169 -3.77 2.23 21.77
CA SER A 169 -3.23 0.89 21.84
C SER A 169 -3.36 0.16 20.50
N VAL A 170 -2.57 -0.89 20.31
CA VAL A 170 -2.69 -1.78 19.15
C VAL A 170 -4.12 -2.30 19.00
N SER A 171 -4.71 -2.82 20.09
CA SER A 171 -6.07 -3.35 20.09
C SER A 171 -7.11 -2.31 19.70
N ASN A 172 -7.00 -1.08 20.23
CA ASN A 172 -7.96 -0.01 19.95
C ASN A 172 -7.86 0.45 18.49
N THR A 173 -6.65 0.50 17.95
CA THR A 173 -6.40 0.87 16.56
C THR A 173 -7.00 -0.15 15.61
N LEU A 174 -6.76 -1.45 15.84
CA LEU A 174 -7.35 -2.51 15.02
C LEU A 174 -8.87 -2.60 15.20
N ARG A 175 -9.37 -2.43 16.43
CA ARG A 175 -10.81 -2.38 16.71
C ARG A 175 -11.48 -1.21 15.99
N PHE A 176 -10.81 -0.05 15.89
CA PHE A 176 -11.30 1.08 15.12
C PHE A 176 -11.38 0.75 13.62
N ALA A 177 -10.32 0.17 13.06
CA ALA A 177 -10.29 -0.26 11.65
C ALA A 177 -11.38 -1.30 11.33
N LEU A 178 -11.57 -2.30 12.20
CA LEU A 178 -12.62 -3.32 12.07
C LEU A 178 -14.02 -2.70 12.17
N ASN A 179 -14.24 -1.78 13.11
CA ASN A 179 -15.51 -1.06 13.22
C ASN A 179 -15.83 -0.25 11.95
N ALA A 180 -14.84 0.39 11.34
CA ALA A 180 -15.05 1.13 10.10
C ALA A 180 -15.44 0.23 8.90
N ARG A 181 -15.22 -1.08 9.00
CA ARG A 181 -15.44 -2.04 7.92
C ARG A 181 -16.68 -2.91 8.09
N HIS A 182 -17.00 -3.31 9.30
CA HIS A 182 -18.21 -4.10 9.54
C HIS A 182 -19.46 -3.27 9.20
N PRO A 183 -20.50 -3.83 8.56
CA PRO A 183 -21.74 -3.13 8.31
C PRO A 183 -22.52 -2.93 9.62
N ASN A 184 -23.28 -1.83 9.74
CA ASN A 184 -24.11 -1.59 10.92
C ASN A 184 -25.34 -2.52 10.98
N SER A 185 -25.65 -3.21 9.89
CA SER A 185 -26.81 -4.10 9.76
C SER A 185 -26.60 -5.49 10.36
N ASP A 186 -25.37 -5.84 10.76
CA ASP A 186 -25.07 -7.14 11.38
C ASP A 186 -25.51 -7.16 12.85
N PRO A 187 -26.47 -8.01 13.26
CA PRO A 187 -26.91 -8.12 14.65
C PRO A 187 -25.82 -8.65 15.59
N ASN A 188 -24.85 -9.42 15.08
CA ASN A 188 -23.74 -10.00 15.85
C ASN A 188 -22.43 -9.22 15.65
N ARG A 189 -22.51 -7.97 15.19
CA ARG A 189 -21.35 -7.13 14.89
C ARG A 189 -20.30 -7.10 16.00
N ALA A 190 -20.73 -6.97 17.26
CA ALA A 190 -19.80 -6.84 18.39
C ALA A 190 -18.96 -8.11 18.60
N SER A 191 -19.57 -9.30 18.50
CA SER A 191 -18.86 -10.57 18.61
C SER A 191 -17.98 -10.81 17.39
N SER A 192 -18.48 -10.54 16.18
CA SER A 192 -17.71 -10.68 14.93
C SER A 192 -16.44 -9.83 14.94
N ILE A 193 -16.52 -8.59 15.42
CA ILE A 193 -15.37 -7.69 15.53
C ILE A 193 -14.35 -8.22 16.55
N GLU A 194 -14.80 -8.75 17.67
CA GLU A 194 -13.88 -9.29 18.69
C GLU A 194 -13.18 -10.55 18.20
N GLU A 195 -13.89 -11.46 17.53
CA GLU A 195 -13.29 -12.64 16.90
C GLU A 195 -12.25 -12.28 15.84
N ASP A 196 -12.59 -11.35 14.94
CA ASP A 196 -11.67 -10.86 13.91
C ASP A 196 -10.44 -10.19 14.54
N LEU A 197 -10.64 -9.41 15.62
CA LEU A 197 -9.57 -8.74 16.35
C LEU A 197 -8.60 -9.76 16.96
N GLN A 198 -9.10 -10.76 17.67
CA GLN A 198 -8.26 -11.79 18.29
C GLN A 198 -7.50 -12.58 17.22
N THR A 199 -8.17 -12.96 16.14
CA THR A 199 -7.55 -13.66 15.01
C THR A 199 -6.40 -12.83 14.42
N LEU A 200 -6.63 -11.54 14.14
CA LEU A 200 -5.59 -10.66 13.59
C LEU A 200 -4.42 -10.45 14.55
N LEU A 201 -4.69 -10.29 15.85
CA LEU A 201 -3.64 -10.14 16.86
C LEU A 201 -2.76 -11.39 16.97
N GLN A 202 -3.35 -12.58 16.84
CA GLN A 202 -2.62 -13.86 16.83
C GLN A 202 -1.83 -14.03 15.54
N LEU A 203 -2.47 -13.88 14.38
CA LEU A 203 -1.83 -13.99 13.06
C LEU A 203 -0.60 -13.07 12.92
N MET A 204 -0.68 -11.88 13.49
CA MET A 204 0.39 -10.88 13.38
C MET A 204 1.41 -10.97 14.52
N GLY A 205 1.26 -11.91 15.44
CA GLY A 205 2.14 -12.05 16.61
C GLY A 205 2.17 -10.79 17.46
N LEU A 206 1.01 -10.18 17.68
CA LEU A 206 0.80 -8.93 18.42
C LEU A 206 -0.07 -9.11 19.68
N ALA A 207 -0.52 -10.33 19.97
CA ALA A 207 -1.36 -10.62 21.14
C ALA A 207 -0.75 -10.12 22.47
N HIS A 208 0.56 -10.30 22.67
CA HIS A 208 1.27 -9.81 23.86
C HIS A 208 1.39 -8.28 23.93
N ALA A 209 1.30 -7.60 22.79
CA ALA A 209 1.40 -6.15 22.68
C ALA A 209 0.04 -5.45 22.50
N ALA A 210 -1.07 -6.18 22.60
CA ALA A 210 -2.41 -5.68 22.28
C ALA A 210 -2.79 -4.41 23.06
N HIS A 211 -2.44 -4.35 24.35
CA HIS A 211 -2.74 -3.22 25.23
C HIS A 211 -1.65 -2.14 25.26
N VAL A 212 -0.53 -2.36 24.56
CA VAL A 212 0.58 -1.40 24.50
C VAL A 212 0.22 -0.30 23.51
N ARG A 213 0.58 0.95 23.84
CA ARG A 213 0.44 2.10 22.93
C ARG A 213 1.33 1.92 21.71
N ILE A 214 0.85 2.30 20.53
CA ILE A 214 1.65 2.21 19.31
C ILE A 214 2.87 3.15 19.40
N GLY A 215 2.67 4.37 19.90
CA GLY A 215 3.73 5.37 19.99
C GLY A 215 4.19 5.91 18.64
N ASN A 216 5.21 6.76 18.67
CA ASN A 216 5.88 7.36 17.51
C ASN A 216 7.32 7.73 17.92
N ASP A 217 8.00 8.57 17.14
CA ASP A 217 9.39 8.95 17.42
C ASP A 217 9.55 9.79 18.71
N HIS A 218 8.45 10.39 19.20
CA HIS A 218 8.42 11.22 20.41
C HIS A 218 7.82 10.50 21.62
N LEU A 219 6.92 9.53 21.39
CA LEU A 219 6.21 8.78 22.41
C LEU A 219 6.58 7.30 22.33
N ARG A 220 7.14 6.78 23.43
CA ARG A 220 7.49 5.37 23.53
C ARG A 220 6.24 4.49 23.35
N GLY A 221 6.39 3.43 22.56
CA GLY A 221 5.35 2.45 22.31
C GLY A 221 5.93 1.11 21.89
N VAL A 222 5.26 0.44 20.96
CA VAL A 222 5.71 -0.82 20.37
C VAL A 222 7.00 -0.63 19.56
N SER A 223 7.72 -1.73 19.29
CA SER A 223 8.92 -1.68 18.44
C SER A 223 8.58 -1.29 17.00
N GLY A 224 9.56 -0.80 16.23
CA GLY A 224 9.35 -0.44 14.82
C GLY A 224 8.84 -1.63 13.99
N GLY A 225 9.37 -2.84 14.21
CA GLY A 225 8.88 -4.05 13.55
C GLY A 225 7.45 -4.42 13.96
N GLN A 226 7.11 -4.27 15.25
CA GLN A 226 5.74 -4.46 15.71
C GLN A 226 4.79 -3.44 15.07
N ARG A 227 5.19 -2.17 14.98
CA ARG A 227 4.42 -1.11 14.32
C ARG A 227 4.18 -1.42 12.85
N ARG A 228 5.17 -1.95 12.14
CA ARG A 228 5.00 -2.42 10.75
C ARG A 228 3.98 -3.54 10.63
N ARG A 229 4.00 -4.49 11.57
CA ARG A 229 2.97 -5.54 11.66
C ARG A 229 1.59 -4.99 11.97
N VAL A 230 1.46 -3.91 12.75
CA VAL A 230 0.17 -3.22 12.98
C VAL A 230 -0.37 -2.63 11.68
N SER A 231 0.46 -1.94 10.89
CA SER A 231 0.05 -1.41 9.57
C SER A 231 -0.43 -2.53 8.64
N LEU A 232 0.28 -3.67 8.63
CA LEU A 232 -0.14 -4.83 7.84
C LEU A 232 -1.46 -5.42 8.37
N ALA A 233 -1.63 -5.52 9.68
CA ALA A 233 -2.88 -5.95 10.30
C ALA A 233 -4.06 -5.04 9.91
N GLU A 234 -3.85 -3.72 9.90
CA GLU A 234 -4.86 -2.75 9.47
C GLU A 234 -5.24 -2.93 7.99
N ALA A 235 -4.26 -3.14 7.10
CA ALA A 235 -4.55 -3.48 5.71
C ALA A 235 -5.36 -4.78 5.59
N LEU A 236 -5.08 -5.79 6.41
CA LEU A 236 -5.86 -7.03 6.44
C LEU A 236 -7.28 -6.83 6.98
N CYS A 237 -7.49 -5.93 7.94
CA CYS A 237 -8.83 -5.53 8.42
C CYS A 237 -9.71 -5.02 7.27
N THR A 238 -9.10 -4.39 6.26
CA THR A 238 -9.85 -3.82 5.15
C THR A 238 -10.52 -4.86 4.27
N ARG A 239 -10.20 -6.15 4.45
CA ARG A 239 -10.54 -7.27 3.55
C ARG A 239 -10.16 -6.93 2.09
N ALA A 240 -9.09 -6.17 1.92
CA ALA A 240 -8.53 -5.88 0.62
C ALA A 240 -8.09 -7.19 -0.02
N ARG A 241 -8.51 -7.41 -1.26
CA ARG A 241 -8.20 -8.63 -2.01
C ARG A 241 -6.76 -8.62 -2.50
N GLN A 242 -6.19 -7.44 -2.69
CA GLN A 242 -4.81 -7.24 -3.12
C GLN A 242 -4.14 -6.31 -2.12
N VAL A 243 -3.04 -6.78 -1.53
CA VAL A 243 -2.21 -5.96 -0.62
C VAL A 243 -0.89 -5.69 -1.32
N ILE A 244 -0.64 -4.43 -1.62
CA ILE A 244 0.59 -3.95 -2.24
C ILE A 244 1.45 -3.34 -1.15
N ILE A 245 2.59 -3.99 -0.87
CA ILE A 245 3.50 -3.58 0.18
C ILE A 245 4.72 -2.91 -0.44
N ARG A 246 4.98 -1.67 -0.04
CA ARG A 246 6.26 -1.03 -0.33
C ARG A 246 7.24 -1.37 0.79
N CYS A 247 8.27 -2.15 0.48
CA CYS A 247 9.40 -2.40 1.39
C CYS A 247 10.58 -1.48 1.06
N PHE A 248 11.30 -1.09 2.10
CA PHE A 248 12.57 -0.37 1.97
C PHE A 248 13.65 -1.31 1.41
N SER A 249 14.41 -0.86 0.42
CA SER A 249 15.76 -1.37 0.17
C SER A 249 16.75 -0.27 0.53
N GLN A 250 17.69 -0.58 1.41
CA GLN A 250 18.76 0.29 1.90
C GLN A 250 19.17 1.40 0.92
N GLN A 251 19.13 2.65 1.40
CA GLN A 251 20.19 3.59 1.06
C GLN A 251 21.47 3.01 1.66
N THR A 252 22.32 2.42 0.80
CA THR A 252 23.71 2.19 1.16
C THR A 252 24.32 3.56 1.50
N ILE A 253 25.06 3.55 2.62
CA ILE A 253 25.80 4.63 3.30
C ILE A 253 26.53 5.54 2.30
#